data_AF-A0A371EH68-F1
#
_entry.id   AF-A0A371EH68-F1
#
_cell.length_a   1.000
_cell.length_b   1.000
_cell.length_c   1.000
_cell.angle_alpha   90.00
_cell.angle_beta   90.00
_cell.angle_gamma   90.00
#
_symmetry.space_group_name_H-M   'P 1'
#
loop_
_entity.id
_entity.type
_entity.pdbx_description
1 polymer ?
#
loop_
_entity_poly.entity_id
_entity_poly.type
_entity_poly.pdbx_seq_one_letter_code
_entity_poly.pdbx_strand_id
1 'polypeptide(L)'
;MAWSLLQNPTFLKPQSCLTLTPKPATATVTAMRWGYVRVRCGGPRSHRGPLVKGRILSIEAIQAIQTLKRLHRTNPPNLSDLVSNTLTRLLKFDLLATLRELLRQQQCAMALHVFSTLRSEYGADLSLYAEMVQTLAASDMMDHVDRLILDLDDGNGIPCDDPKGLVRLIKAVIAAKSRESTVRIYGLMKKSGYGSAAEPDEYVVKVLVNGLKRFGEHALAKEVQDPYKWASKAQFDTH
;
A
#
# COMPACT_ATOMS: atom_id res chain seq x y z
N MET A 1 -54.99 -28.17 -4.82
CA MET A 1 -55.49 -26.98 -4.10
C MET A 1 -54.87 -26.94 -2.71
N ALA A 2 -54.48 -25.74 -2.23
CA ALA A 2 -53.82 -25.38 -0.95
C ALA A 2 -52.36 -25.90 -0.79
N TRP A 3 -51.25 -25.14 -0.63
CA TRP A 3 -50.87 -23.88 0.03
C TRP A 3 -51.06 -23.82 1.55
N SER A 4 -49.93 -23.89 2.29
CA SER A 4 -49.55 -23.05 3.47
C SER A 4 -48.36 -23.72 4.20
N LEU A 5 -47.14 -23.16 4.22
CA LEU A 5 -46.63 -22.00 4.98
C LEU A 5 -46.42 -22.25 6.49
N LEU A 6 -45.13 -22.31 6.85
CA LEU A 6 -44.42 -21.54 7.88
C LEU A 6 -44.79 -21.61 9.38
N GLN A 7 -43.69 -21.71 10.15
CA GLN A 7 -43.35 -20.99 11.38
C GLN A 7 -43.76 -21.56 12.74
N ASN A 8 -42.73 -22.08 13.42
CA ASN A 8 -42.62 -22.19 14.87
C ASN A 8 -41.87 -20.95 15.40
N PRO A 9 -42.43 -20.18 16.36
CA PRO A 9 -41.66 -19.25 17.18
C PRO A 9 -41.67 -19.71 18.64
N THR A 10 -40.52 -20.17 19.15
CA THR A 10 -40.30 -20.27 20.61
C THR A 10 -39.99 -18.90 21.17
N PHE A 11 -41.02 -18.27 21.71
CA PHE A 11 -41.00 -17.05 22.49
C PHE A 11 -40.94 -17.44 23.98
N LEU A 12 -39.82 -17.25 24.68
CA LEU A 12 -39.80 -17.30 26.15
C LEU A 12 -39.14 -16.04 26.71
N LYS A 13 -39.95 -15.38 27.54
CA LYS A 13 -39.80 -14.08 28.20
C LYS A 13 -39.23 -14.30 29.60
N PRO A 14 -38.24 -13.53 30.09
CA PRO A 14 -37.84 -13.60 31.50
C PRO A 14 -38.87 -12.92 32.40
N GLN A 15 -39.16 -13.56 33.53
CA GLN A 15 -40.13 -13.19 34.53
C GLN A 15 -39.71 -11.95 35.33
N SER A 16 -40.71 -11.14 35.64
CA SER A 16 -40.70 -9.97 36.52
C SER A 16 -40.61 -10.35 38.00
N CYS A 17 -39.64 -9.77 38.70
CA CYS A 17 -39.49 -9.79 40.15
C CYS A 17 -40.37 -8.69 40.79
N LEU A 18 -41.19 -9.05 41.77
CA LEU A 18 -41.87 -8.11 42.68
C LEU A 18 -41.96 -8.72 44.09
N THR A 19 -41.18 -8.19 45.03
CA THR A 19 -41.55 -8.14 46.45
C THR A 19 -40.97 -6.86 47.06
N LEU A 20 -41.87 -5.99 47.51
CA LEU A 20 -41.65 -4.73 48.21
C LEU A 20 -41.49 -4.97 49.71
N THR A 21 -40.55 -4.27 50.36
CA THR A 21 -40.65 -3.89 51.78
C THR A 21 -40.13 -2.44 51.96
N PRO A 22 -40.72 -1.61 52.86
CA PRO A 22 -40.43 -0.17 52.91
C PRO A 22 -39.58 0.30 54.12
N LYS A 23 -38.71 1.30 53.83
CA LYS A 23 -38.24 2.45 54.68
C LYS A 23 -37.40 2.16 55.96
N PRO A 24 -36.56 3.11 56.46
CA PRO A 24 -36.77 4.56 56.50
C PRO A 24 -35.65 5.45 55.89
N ALA A 25 -36.02 6.72 55.76
CA ALA A 25 -35.26 7.81 55.17
C ALA A 25 -34.30 8.46 56.19
N THR A 26 -33.10 8.80 55.73
CA THR A 26 -32.23 9.80 56.39
C THR A 26 -31.74 10.76 55.31
N ALA A 27 -31.96 12.04 55.55
CA ALA A 27 -31.64 13.13 54.63
C ALA A 27 -30.17 13.56 54.72
N THR A 28 -29.76 14.31 53.69
CA THR A 28 -28.60 15.24 53.62
C THR A 28 -27.27 14.62 53.17
N VAL A 29 -26.82 14.91 51.94
CA VAL A 29 -25.91 16.03 51.59
C VAL A 29 -25.83 16.10 50.07
N THR A 30 -26.30 17.22 49.51
CA THR A 30 -26.23 17.54 48.08
C THR A 30 -24.79 17.92 47.72
N ALA A 31 -23.96 16.92 47.39
CA ALA A 31 -22.69 17.18 46.74
C ALA A 31 -22.95 17.27 45.22
N MET A 32 -22.94 18.50 44.69
CA MET A 32 -22.86 18.75 43.25
C MET A 32 -21.54 18.15 42.73
N ARG A 33 -21.58 16.88 42.31
CA ARG A 33 -20.50 16.30 41.52
C ARG A 33 -20.62 16.85 40.12
N TRP A 34 -19.67 17.68 39.73
CA TRP A 34 -19.39 18.06 38.35
C TRP A 34 -19.49 16.80 37.48
N GLY A 35 -20.50 16.76 36.63
CA GLY A 35 -20.81 15.61 35.79
C GLY A 35 -19.75 15.43 34.72
N TYR A 36 -18.77 14.56 34.98
CA TYR A 36 -18.10 13.87 33.90
C TYR A 36 -19.16 13.05 33.16
N VAL A 37 -19.57 13.52 31.99
CA VAL A 37 -20.39 12.74 31.07
C VAL A 37 -19.62 11.47 30.75
N ARG A 38 -20.05 10.35 31.32
CA ARG A 38 -19.51 9.04 30.95
C ARG A 38 -20.00 8.72 29.55
N VAL A 39 -19.23 9.10 28.53
CA VAL A 39 -19.49 8.71 27.15
C VAL A 39 -19.37 7.17 27.08
N ARG A 40 -20.52 6.48 27.02
CA ARG A 40 -20.55 5.04 26.75
C ARG A 40 -20.50 4.83 25.24
N CYS A 41 -19.29 4.66 24.70
CA CYS A 41 -19.13 4.12 23.36
C CYS A 41 -19.43 2.60 23.38
N GLY A 42 -20.69 2.21 23.15
CA GLY A 42 -21.05 0.82 22.81
C GLY A 42 -22.19 0.23 23.63
N GLY A 43 -23.41 0.34 23.10
CA GLY A 43 -24.43 -0.71 23.33
C GLY A 43 -24.08 -1.99 22.56
N PRO A 44 -24.81 -3.10 22.78
CA PRO A 44 -24.53 -4.38 22.15
C PRO A 44 -24.34 -4.22 20.64
N ARG A 45 -23.21 -4.72 20.11
CA ARG A 45 -22.82 -4.64 18.69
C ARG A 45 -23.76 -5.44 17.76
N SER A 46 -24.84 -6.02 18.29
CA SER A 46 -25.74 -6.98 17.65
C SER A 46 -26.75 -6.37 16.68
N HIS A 47 -26.94 -5.04 16.65
CA HIS A 47 -27.92 -4.38 15.76
C HIS A 47 -27.30 -3.44 14.72
N ARG A 48 -25.97 -3.48 14.51
CA ARG A 48 -25.41 -2.85 13.31
C ARG A 48 -25.73 -3.76 12.14
N GLY A 49 -26.53 -3.27 11.20
CA GLY A 49 -26.64 -3.90 9.88
C GLY A 49 -25.23 -4.12 9.30
N PRO A 50 -25.01 -5.17 8.51
CA PRO A 50 -23.69 -5.43 7.96
C PRO A 50 -23.24 -4.19 7.16
N LEU A 51 -21.98 -3.79 7.33
CA LEU A 51 -21.39 -2.63 6.64
C LEU A 51 -21.20 -2.97 5.16
N VAL A 52 -22.28 -3.15 4.39
CA VAL A 52 -22.25 -3.81 3.05
C VAL A 52 -22.17 -2.83 1.88
N LYS A 53 -21.82 -1.57 2.09
CA LYS A 53 -21.50 -0.67 0.97
C LYS A 53 -20.22 0.10 1.29
N GLY A 54 -19.08 -0.43 0.83
CA GLY A 54 -17.82 0.33 0.79
C GLY A 54 -16.55 -0.31 1.36
N ARG A 55 -16.51 -1.62 1.68
CA ARG A 55 -15.24 -2.24 2.10
C ARG A 55 -14.33 -2.45 0.89
N ILE A 56 -13.36 -1.56 0.72
CA ILE A 56 -12.24 -1.69 -0.23
C ILE A 56 -11.32 -2.87 0.17
N LEU A 57 -11.37 -3.28 1.44
CA LEU A 57 -10.52 -4.34 2.01
C LEU A 57 -11.35 -5.58 2.34
N SER A 58 -10.82 -6.75 1.97
CA SER A 58 -11.34 -8.04 2.40
C SER A 58 -11.12 -8.25 3.91
N ILE A 59 -11.79 -9.25 4.48
CA ILE A 59 -11.59 -9.62 5.90
C ILE A 59 -10.15 -10.09 6.12
N GLU A 60 -9.60 -10.87 5.19
CA GLU A 60 -8.23 -11.39 5.24
C GLU A 60 -7.21 -10.24 5.24
N ALA A 61 -7.35 -9.26 4.33
CA ALA A 61 -6.48 -8.08 4.29
C ALA A 61 -6.56 -7.28 5.60
N ILE A 62 -7.76 -7.08 6.15
CA ILE A 62 -7.93 -6.38 7.43
C ILE A 62 -7.21 -7.13 8.57
N GLN A 63 -7.37 -8.45 8.65
CA GLN A 63 -6.74 -9.28 9.69
C GLN A 63 -5.22 -9.31 9.53
N ALA A 64 -4.71 -9.36 8.30
CA ALA A 64 -3.29 -9.27 8.00
C ALA A 64 -2.71 -7.94 8.49
N ILE A 65 -3.29 -6.80 8.11
CA ILE A 65 -2.84 -5.47 8.54
C ILE A 65 -2.80 -5.38 10.07
N GLN A 66 -3.85 -5.85 10.74
CA GLN A 66 -3.92 -5.84 12.21
C GLN A 66 -2.84 -6.73 12.83
N THR A 67 -2.59 -7.89 12.24
CA THR A 67 -1.57 -8.83 12.70
C THR A 67 -0.16 -8.26 12.51
N LEU A 68 0.16 -7.70 11.34
CA LEU A 68 1.44 -7.04 11.07
C LEU A 68 1.71 -5.91 12.08
N LYS A 69 0.71 -5.03 12.30
CA LYS A 69 0.82 -3.95 13.30
C LYS A 69 1.04 -4.47 14.71
N ARG A 70 0.37 -5.57 15.08
CA ARG A 70 0.55 -6.19 16.40
C ARG A 70 1.96 -6.75 16.53
N LEU A 71 2.42 -7.53 15.56
CA LEU A 71 3.76 -8.10 15.53
C LEU A 71 4.84 -7.03 15.66
N HIS A 72 4.71 -5.93 14.91
CA HIS A 72 5.69 -4.84 14.94
C HIS A 72 5.68 -4.05 16.26
N ARG A 73 4.57 -4.05 17.00
CA ARG A 73 4.49 -3.46 18.35
C ARG A 73 5.05 -4.37 19.43
N THR A 74 4.81 -5.68 19.32
CA THR A 74 5.26 -6.66 20.31
C THR A 74 6.72 -7.08 20.09
N ASN A 75 7.23 -6.90 18.86
CA ASN A 75 8.58 -7.23 18.43
C ASN A 75 9.08 -8.61 18.95
N PRO A 76 8.38 -9.71 18.60
CA PRO A 76 8.77 -11.04 19.02
C PRO A 76 10.11 -11.46 18.37
N PRO A 77 10.87 -12.38 18.98
CA PRO A 77 12.19 -12.79 18.46
C PRO A 77 12.14 -13.40 17.04
N ASN A 78 11.00 -13.98 16.67
CA ASN A 78 10.73 -14.55 15.35
C ASN A 78 9.86 -13.63 14.46
N LEU A 79 9.98 -12.31 14.62
CA LEU A 79 9.18 -11.31 13.90
C LEU A 79 9.20 -11.54 12.38
N SER A 80 10.38 -11.74 11.79
CA SER A 80 10.53 -11.93 10.33
C SER A 80 9.75 -13.13 9.82
N ASP A 81 9.84 -14.26 10.52
CA ASP A 81 9.13 -15.49 10.15
C ASP A 81 7.61 -15.33 10.29
N LEU A 82 7.15 -14.68 11.37
CA LEU A 82 5.72 -14.45 11.59
C LEU A 82 5.13 -13.50 10.55
N VAL A 83 5.85 -12.45 10.18
CA VAL A 83 5.47 -11.53 9.09
C VAL A 83 5.40 -12.30 7.78
N SER A 84 6.46 -13.03 7.43
CA SER A 84 6.52 -13.80 6.18
C SER A 84 5.38 -14.83 6.10
N ASN A 85 5.18 -15.62 7.15
CA ASN A 85 4.08 -16.60 7.23
C ASN A 85 2.68 -15.97 7.11
N THR A 86 2.51 -14.73 7.58
CA THR A 86 1.24 -14.01 7.43
C THR A 86 1.04 -13.57 5.99
N LEU A 87 2.09 -13.08 5.33
CA LEU A 87 2.01 -12.50 3.99
C LEU A 87 1.90 -13.56 2.89
N THR A 88 2.69 -14.64 2.96
CA THR A 88 2.74 -15.68 1.91
C THR A 88 1.45 -16.50 1.79
N ARG A 89 0.53 -16.37 2.76
CA ARG A 89 -0.78 -17.02 2.75
C ARG A 89 -1.88 -16.15 2.12
N LEU A 90 -1.61 -14.87 1.87
CA LEU A 90 -2.57 -13.94 1.31
C LEU A 90 -2.63 -14.07 -0.20
N LEU A 91 -3.85 -13.96 -0.75
CA LEU A 91 -4.04 -13.88 -2.19
C LEU A 91 -3.45 -12.57 -2.74
N LYS A 92 -3.09 -12.54 -4.02
CA LYS A 92 -2.55 -11.34 -4.70
C LYS A 92 -3.37 -10.07 -4.43
N PHE A 93 -4.70 -10.16 -4.53
CA PHE A 93 -5.59 -9.02 -4.28
C PHE A 93 -5.53 -8.54 -2.81
N ASP A 94 -5.41 -9.46 -1.86
CA ASP A 94 -5.32 -9.14 -0.43
C ASP A 94 -3.96 -8.56 -0.05
N LEU A 95 -2.86 -9.06 -0.66
CA LEU A 95 -1.53 -8.45 -0.53
C LEU A 95 -1.52 -7.03 -1.07
N LEU A 96 -2.08 -6.81 -2.26
CA LEU A 96 -2.14 -5.49 -2.86
C LEU A 96 -3.02 -4.53 -2.05
N ALA A 97 -4.16 -5.00 -1.55
CA ALA A 97 -5.04 -4.24 -0.67
C ALA A 97 -4.35 -3.90 0.66
N THR A 98 -3.62 -4.86 1.23
CA THR A 98 -2.80 -4.68 2.44
C THR A 98 -1.73 -3.62 2.22
N LEU A 99 -1.00 -3.70 1.11
CA LEU A 99 0.04 -2.75 0.76
C LEU A 99 -0.53 -1.33 0.64
N ARG A 100 -1.59 -1.14 -0.15
CA ARG A 100 -2.22 0.17 -0.34
C ARG A 100 -2.76 0.76 0.95
N GLU A 101 -3.34 -0.05 1.82
CA GLU A 101 -3.81 0.44 3.12
C GLU A 101 -2.67 0.81 4.06
N LEU A 102 -1.55 0.07 4.05
CA LEU A 102 -0.35 0.44 4.82
C LEU A 102 0.28 1.73 4.30
N LEU A 103 0.38 1.90 2.99
CA LEU A 103 0.84 3.12 2.34
C LEU A 103 -0.05 4.32 2.68
N ARG A 104 -1.38 4.15 2.64
CA ARG A 104 -2.36 5.17 3.04
C ARG A 104 -2.19 5.61 4.50
N GLN A 105 -1.72 4.71 5.36
CA GLN A 105 -1.43 4.97 6.77
C GLN A 105 0.01 5.44 7.03
N GLN A 106 0.81 5.64 5.98
CA GLN A 106 2.25 5.95 6.05
C GLN A 106 3.03 4.96 6.92
N GLN A 107 2.63 3.68 6.92
CA GLN A 107 3.33 2.60 7.62
C GLN A 107 4.36 1.95 6.71
N CYS A 108 5.32 2.75 6.26
CA CYS A 108 6.14 2.42 5.11
C CYS A 108 7.15 1.28 5.37
N ALA A 109 7.66 1.12 6.60
CA ALA A 109 8.52 -0.01 6.95
C ALA A 109 7.79 -1.36 6.76
N MET A 110 6.55 -1.47 7.24
CA MET A 110 5.72 -2.65 6.99
C MET A 110 5.35 -2.78 5.51
N ALA A 111 5.05 -1.67 4.83
CA ALA A 111 4.73 -1.67 3.41
C ALA A 111 5.88 -2.22 2.55
N LEU A 112 7.15 -1.93 2.90
CA LEU A 112 8.32 -2.49 2.22
C LEU A 112 8.36 -4.02 2.30
N HIS A 113 8.03 -4.60 3.46
CA HIS A 113 7.92 -6.06 3.60
C HIS A 113 6.81 -6.64 2.72
N VAL A 114 5.62 -6.02 2.73
CA VAL A 114 4.49 -6.47 1.89
C VAL A 114 4.81 -6.35 0.40
N PHE A 115 5.43 -5.24 0.00
CA PHE A 115 5.86 -5.02 -1.38
C PHE A 115 6.90 -6.06 -1.82
N SER A 116 7.87 -6.37 -0.96
CA SER A 116 8.87 -7.41 -1.25
C SER A 116 8.21 -8.77 -1.50
N THR A 117 7.29 -9.20 -0.63
CA THR A 117 6.54 -10.46 -0.81
C THR A 117 5.68 -10.45 -2.07
N LEU A 118 4.95 -9.36 -2.33
CA LEU A 118 4.13 -9.22 -3.53
C LEU A 118 4.99 -9.33 -4.80
N ARG A 119 6.14 -8.65 -4.82
CA ARG A 119 7.09 -8.68 -5.93
C ARG A 119 7.64 -10.09 -6.16
N SER A 120 8.07 -10.78 -5.11
CA SER A 120 8.65 -12.12 -5.25
C SER A 120 7.63 -13.17 -5.70
N GLU A 121 6.37 -13.05 -5.29
CA GLU A 121 5.34 -14.05 -5.62
C GLU A 121 4.61 -13.75 -6.94
N TYR A 122 4.34 -12.48 -7.24
CA TYR A 122 3.43 -12.09 -8.33
C TYR A 122 3.99 -11.05 -9.29
N GLY A 123 5.22 -10.57 -9.07
CA GLY A 123 5.77 -9.40 -9.72
C GLY A 123 5.11 -8.09 -9.26
N ALA A 124 5.69 -6.97 -9.68
CA ALA A 124 5.15 -5.63 -9.41
C ALA A 124 5.23 -4.78 -10.69
N ASP A 125 4.17 -4.01 -10.95
CA ASP A 125 4.13 -3.10 -12.10
C ASP A 125 4.82 -1.76 -11.77
N LEU A 126 5.23 -1.03 -12.80
CA LEU A 126 5.92 0.26 -12.63
C LEU A 126 5.04 1.30 -11.93
N SER A 127 3.70 1.19 -12.06
CA SER A 127 2.75 2.05 -11.36
C SER A 127 2.81 1.84 -9.84
N LEU A 128 2.93 0.60 -9.36
CA LEU A 128 3.07 0.30 -7.95
C LEU A 128 4.44 0.72 -7.40
N TYR A 129 5.51 0.55 -8.18
CA TYR A 129 6.81 1.16 -7.85
C TYR A 129 6.69 2.68 -7.68
N ALA A 130 5.94 3.37 -8.56
CA ALA A 130 5.71 4.79 -8.44
C ALA A 130 4.92 5.17 -7.17
N GLU A 131 3.91 4.37 -6.77
CA GLU A 131 3.18 4.55 -5.50
C GLU A 131 4.14 4.40 -4.29
N MET A 132 5.03 3.40 -4.32
CA MET A 132 6.06 3.19 -3.30
C MET A 132 7.04 4.37 -3.22
N VAL A 133 7.59 4.83 -4.34
CA VAL A 133 8.52 5.97 -4.36
C VAL A 133 7.89 7.22 -3.75
N GLN A 134 6.64 7.55 -4.13
CA GLN A 134 5.95 8.74 -3.62
C GLN A 134 5.77 8.69 -2.11
N THR A 135 5.37 7.55 -1.57
CA THR A 135 5.09 7.36 -0.15
C THR A 135 6.36 7.31 0.69
N LEU A 136 7.42 6.66 0.20
CA LEU A 136 8.74 6.64 0.83
C LEU A 136 9.36 8.05 0.86
N ALA A 137 9.30 8.78 -0.25
CA ALA A 137 9.80 10.16 -0.32
C ALA A 137 9.02 11.10 0.59
N ALA A 138 7.69 10.96 0.66
CA ALA A 138 6.86 11.73 1.60
C ALA A 138 7.19 11.42 3.08
N SER A 139 7.76 10.25 3.34
CA SER A 139 8.20 9.82 4.67
C SER A 139 9.70 10.07 4.93
N ASP A 140 10.38 10.83 4.06
CA ASP A 140 11.82 11.15 4.13
C ASP A 140 12.75 9.92 4.13
N MET A 141 12.33 8.83 3.47
CA MET A 141 13.09 7.59 3.40
C MET A 141 13.80 7.41 2.06
N MET A 142 14.67 8.35 1.72
CA MET A 142 15.34 8.41 0.42
C MET A 142 16.27 7.21 0.16
N ASP A 143 16.94 6.69 1.19
CA ASP A 143 17.76 5.47 1.06
C ASP A 143 16.94 4.28 0.57
N HIS A 144 15.67 4.19 1.01
CA HIS A 144 14.77 3.14 0.57
C HIS A 144 14.23 3.39 -0.84
N VAL A 145 14.08 4.64 -1.27
CA VAL A 145 13.77 4.98 -2.67
C VAL A 145 14.89 4.50 -3.57
N ASP A 146 16.15 4.83 -3.27
CA ASP A 146 17.27 4.45 -4.13
C ASP A 146 17.47 2.92 -4.17
N ARG A 147 17.31 2.24 -3.03
CA ARG A 147 17.29 0.76 -2.98
C ARG A 147 16.16 0.17 -3.81
N LEU A 148 14.96 0.76 -3.75
CA LEU A 148 13.82 0.28 -4.53
C LEU A 148 14.07 0.37 -6.05
N ILE A 149 14.75 1.42 -6.51
CA ILE A 149 15.11 1.57 -7.93
C ILE A 149 16.32 0.71 -8.32
N LEU A 150 17.24 0.43 -7.40
CA LEU A 150 18.28 -0.57 -7.60
C LEU A 150 17.67 -1.97 -7.82
N ASP A 151 16.71 -2.33 -6.99
CA ASP A 151 15.98 -3.58 -7.01
C ASP A 151 15.09 -3.77 -8.25
N LEU A 152 14.92 -2.74 -9.09
CA LEU A 152 14.24 -2.86 -10.38
C LEU A 152 15.10 -3.52 -11.46
N ASP A 153 16.44 -3.55 -11.31
CA ASP A 153 17.30 -4.21 -12.29
C ASP A 153 17.25 -5.72 -12.10
N ASP A 154 16.47 -6.40 -12.94
CA ASP A 154 16.38 -7.87 -12.99
C ASP A 154 17.47 -8.51 -13.86
N GLY A 155 18.43 -7.72 -14.35
CA GLY A 155 19.47 -8.16 -15.28
C GLY A 155 19.14 -7.83 -16.74
N ASN A 156 17.88 -7.58 -17.10
CA ASN A 156 17.45 -7.32 -18.48
C ASN A 156 16.92 -5.88 -18.69
N GLY A 157 17.10 -4.99 -17.70
CA GLY A 157 16.62 -3.61 -17.74
C GLY A 157 15.28 -3.44 -17.03
N ILE A 158 14.41 -2.57 -17.53
CA ILE A 158 13.03 -2.43 -17.01
C ILE A 158 12.00 -2.73 -18.10
N PRO A 159 10.82 -3.29 -17.75
CA PRO A 159 9.75 -3.51 -18.69
C PRO A 159 9.23 -2.17 -19.22
N CYS A 160 9.47 -1.90 -20.50
CA CYS A 160 9.09 -0.63 -21.12
C CYS A 160 7.77 -0.70 -21.91
N ASP A 161 7.05 -1.82 -21.83
CA ASP A 161 5.80 -2.05 -22.57
C ASP A 161 4.59 -1.29 -21.96
N ASP A 162 4.73 -0.72 -20.76
CA ASP A 162 3.74 0.14 -20.11
C ASP A 162 4.26 1.60 -20.02
N PRO A 163 4.04 2.44 -21.05
CA PRO A 163 4.49 3.83 -21.03
C PRO A 163 3.83 4.65 -19.92
N LYS A 164 2.60 4.28 -19.49
CA LYS A 164 1.90 5.00 -18.42
C LYS A 164 2.55 4.73 -17.07
N GLY A 165 2.85 3.46 -16.76
CA GLY A 165 3.60 3.07 -15.56
C GLY A 165 4.99 3.69 -15.53
N LEU A 166 5.70 3.67 -16.67
CA LEU A 166 7.02 4.26 -16.79
C LEU A 166 7.01 5.77 -16.54
N VAL A 167 6.07 6.51 -17.13
CA VAL A 167 5.89 7.94 -16.86
C VAL A 167 5.61 8.20 -15.38
N ARG A 168 4.74 7.40 -14.74
CA ARG A 168 4.43 7.56 -13.32
C ARG A 168 5.67 7.38 -12.46
N LEU A 169 6.47 6.35 -12.75
CA LEU A 169 7.70 6.07 -12.02
C LEU A 169 8.74 7.19 -12.19
N ILE A 170 8.99 7.63 -13.43
CA ILE A 170 9.92 8.72 -13.73
C ILE A 170 9.49 10.01 -13.01
N LYS A 171 8.20 10.36 -13.08
CA LYS A 171 7.67 11.53 -12.35
C LYS A 171 7.82 11.38 -10.84
N ALA A 172 7.61 10.19 -10.28
CA ALA A 172 7.76 9.93 -8.85
C ALA A 172 9.20 10.16 -8.38
N VAL A 173 10.21 9.64 -9.08
CA VAL A 173 11.62 9.84 -8.69
C VAL A 173 12.08 11.29 -8.87
N ILE A 174 11.59 11.98 -9.91
CA ILE A 174 11.86 13.41 -10.12
C ILE A 174 11.24 14.24 -8.99
N ALA A 175 10.00 13.92 -8.59
CA ALA A 175 9.31 14.59 -7.49
C ALA A 175 9.99 14.33 -6.14
N ALA A 176 10.51 13.12 -5.94
CA ALA A 176 11.35 12.75 -4.80
C ALA A 176 12.75 13.41 -4.82
N LYS A 177 13.08 14.18 -5.87
CA LYS A 177 14.39 14.83 -6.06
C LYS A 177 15.58 13.85 -6.08
N SER A 178 15.36 12.58 -6.39
CA SER A 178 16.45 11.61 -6.52
C SER A 178 17.04 11.65 -7.93
N ARG A 179 18.16 12.37 -8.06
CA ARG A 179 18.95 12.43 -9.30
C ARG A 179 19.45 11.06 -9.70
N GLU A 180 20.07 10.34 -8.76
CA GLU A 180 20.71 9.04 -9.01
C GLU A 180 19.68 8.00 -9.48
N SER A 181 18.50 7.95 -8.85
CA SER A 181 17.42 7.08 -9.31
C SER A 181 16.89 7.47 -10.70
N THR A 182 16.83 8.76 -11.02
CA THR A 182 16.40 9.23 -12.35
C THR A 182 17.39 8.80 -13.44
N VAL A 183 18.70 8.96 -13.20
CA VAL A 183 19.76 8.52 -14.11
C VAL A 183 19.78 7.00 -14.23
N ARG A 184 19.52 6.28 -13.13
CA ARG A 184 19.43 4.81 -13.12
C ARG A 184 18.29 4.31 -14.00
N ILE A 185 17.10 4.89 -13.88
CA ILE A 185 15.95 4.52 -14.72
C ILE A 185 16.30 4.72 -16.20
N TYR A 186 16.97 5.82 -16.56
CA TYR A 186 17.48 6.01 -17.92
C TYR A 186 18.39 4.85 -18.36
N GLY A 187 19.38 4.48 -17.53
CA GLY A 187 20.28 3.36 -17.83
C GLY A 187 19.52 2.03 -18.02
N LEU A 188 18.51 1.76 -17.20
CA LEU A 188 17.69 0.55 -17.30
C LEU A 188 16.82 0.54 -18.56
N MET A 189 16.25 1.68 -18.96
CA MET A 189 15.51 1.82 -20.22
C MET A 189 16.41 1.58 -21.43
N LYS A 190 17.65 2.09 -21.39
CA LYS A 190 18.63 1.85 -22.46
C LYS A 190 19.03 0.38 -22.54
N LYS A 191 19.24 -0.26 -21.38
CA LYS A 191 19.58 -1.69 -21.26
C LYS A 191 18.48 -2.61 -21.79
N SER A 192 17.20 -2.23 -21.62
CA SER A 192 16.07 -2.99 -22.18
C SER A 192 15.87 -2.78 -23.69
N GLY A 193 16.74 -2.02 -24.36
CA GLY A 193 16.61 -1.73 -25.79
C GLY A 193 15.47 -0.78 -26.14
N TYR A 194 14.89 -0.07 -25.15
CA TYR A 194 13.87 0.95 -25.39
C TYR A 194 14.39 1.95 -26.43
N GLY A 195 13.59 2.34 -27.41
CA GLY A 195 13.98 3.26 -28.49
C GLY A 195 15.01 2.73 -29.52
N SER A 196 15.54 1.51 -29.35
CA SER A 196 16.35 0.81 -30.36
C SER A 196 15.52 -0.25 -31.09
N ALA A 197 14.76 -1.05 -30.33
CA ALA A 197 13.91 -2.12 -30.87
C ALA A 197 12.47 -1.66 -31.22
N ALA A 198 11.97 -0.64 -30.53
CA ALA A 198 10.62 -0.09 -30.70
C ALA A 198 10.65 1.44 -30.64
N GLU A 199 9.75 2.10 -31.37
CA GLU A 199 9.65 3.56 -31.37
C GLU A 199 9.32 4.05 -29.95
N PRO A 200 10.15 4.93 -29.36
CA PRO A 200 9.96 5.35 -27.99
C PRO A 200 8.78 6.33 -27.90
N ASP A 201 7.94 6.16 -26.88
CA ASP A 201 6.83 7.08 -26.61
C ASP A 201 7.37 8.52 -26.36
N GLU A 202 6.93 9.46 -27.18
CA GLU A 202 7.39 10.86 -27.15
C GLU A 202 7.19 11.50 -25.76
N TYR A 203 6.10 11.15 -25.07
CA TYR A 203 5.79 11.71 -23.76
C TYR A 203 6.72 11.15 -22.68
N VAL A 204 7.04 9.86 -22.72
CA VAL A 204 8.07 9.25 -21.85
C VAL A 204 9.40 9.98 -22.02
N VAL A 205 9.87 10.14 -23.27
CA VAL A 205 11.12 10.82 -23.62
C VAL A 205 11.12 12.25 -23.08
N LYS A 206 10.05 13.01 -23.33
CA LYS A 206 9.90 14.39 -22.86
C LYS A 206 9.98 14.50 -21.34
N VAL A 207 9.30 13.61 -20.61
CA VAL A 207 9.29 13.61 -19.14
C VAL A 207 10.70 13.32 -18.61
N LEU A 208 11.40 12.34 -19.18
CA LEU A 208 12.76 11.97 -18.77
C LEU A 208 13.76 13.10 -19.03
N VAL A 209 13.76 13.68 -20.24
CA VAL A 209 14.61 14.82 -20.63
C VAL A 209 14.42 15.99 -19.67
N ASN A 210 13.17 16.33 -19.34
CA ASN A 210 12.88 17.43 -18.43
C ASN A 210 13.40 17.12 -17.01
N GLY A 211 13.27 15.89 -16.55
CA GLY A 211 13.86 15.43 -15.29
C GLY A 211 15.38 15.59 -15.25
N LEU A 212 16.07 15.07 -16.27
CA LEU A 212 17.53 15.13 -16.38
C LEU A 212 18.03 16.58 -16.41
N LYS A 213 17.41 17.45 -17.23
CA LYS A 213 17.76 18.88 -17.27
C LYS A 213 17.59 19.57 -15.91
N ARG A 214 16.54 19.24 -15.15
CA ARG A 214 16.30 19.80 -13.81
C ARG A 214 17.39 19.41 -12.80
N PHE A 215 18.05 18.28 -13.00
CA PHE A 215 19.17 17.83 -12.17
C PHE A 215 20.55 18.19 -12.72
N GLY A 216 20.62 19.01 -13.79
CA GLY A 216 21.88 19.42 -14.42
C GLY A 216 22.49 18.37 -15.37
N GLU A 217 21.79 17.26 -15.63
CA GLU A 217 22.22 16.18 -16.52
C GLU A 217 21.99 16.52 -18.00
N HIS A 218 22.54 17.65 -18.45
CA HIS A 218 22.30 18.19 -19.79
C HIS A 218 22.87 17.30 -20.90
N ALA A 219 24.01 16.63 -20.65
CA ALA A 219 24.62 15.71 -21.60
C ALA A 219 23.71 14.49 -21.86
N LEU A 220 23.22 13.86 -20.78
CA LEU A 220 22.29 12.75 -20.87
C LEU A 220 20.98 13.20 -21.51
N ALA A 221 20.42 14.34 -21.10
CA ALA A 221 19.19 14.87 -21.71
C ALA A 221 19.32 15.10 -23.22
N LYS A 222 20.49 15.52 -23.71
CA LYS A 222 20.75 15.68 -25.15
C LYS A 222 20.87 14.33 -25.86
N GLU A 223 21.46 13.33 -25.21
CA GLU A 223 21.50 11.95 -25.72
C GLU A 223 20.08 11.38 -25.87
N VAL A 224 19.22 11.58 -24.87
CA VAL A 224 17.81 11.14 -24.91
C VAL A 224 16.98 11.81 -26.00
N GLN A 225 17.30 13.05 -26.34
CA GLN A 225 16.63 13.78 -27.44
C GLN A 225 17.10 13.34 -28.83
N ASP A 226 18.28 12.73 -28.94
CA ASP A 226 18.88 12.33 -30.20
C ASP A 226 18.53 10.85 -30.48
N PRO A 227 17.55 10.55 -31.35
CA PRO A 227 17.06 9.19 -31.56
C PRO A 227 18.16 8.25 -32.06
N TYR A 228 19.16 8.77 -32.79
CA TYR A 228 20.27 7.98 -33.30
C TYR A 228 21.27 7.59 -32.19
N LYS A 229 21.47 8.44 -31.18
CA LYS A 229 22.37 8.15 -30.06
C LYS A 229 21.72 7.28 -29.00
N TRP A 230 20.43 7.49 -28.76
CA TRP A 230 19.64 6.67 -27.85
C TRP A 230 19.62 5.19 -28.30
N ALA A 231 19.50 4.93 -29.59
CA ALA A 231 19.47 3.57 -30.16
C ALA A 231 20.84 2.86 -30.24
N SER A 232 21.95 3.58 -30.04
CA SER A 232 23.31 3.08 -30.26
C SER A 232 23.87 2.32 -29.04
N LYS A 233 23.40 1.08 -28.79
CA LYS A 233 24.21 0.04 -28.13
C LYS A 233 23.64 -1.37 -28.37
N ALA A 234 24.10 -2.03 -29.43
CA ALA A 234 23.87 -3.47 -29.64
C ALA A 234 25.10 -4.21 -30.21
N GLN A 235 26.29 -3.62 -30.19
CA GLN A 235 27.53 -4.27 -30.64
C GLN A 235 28.67 -3.88 -29.69
N PHE A 236 29.62 -4.80 -29.52
CA PHE A 236 30.67 -4.86 -28.49
C PHE A 236 30.19 -5.48 -27.17
N ASP A 237 30.07 -6.82 -27.18
CA ASP A 237 30.77 -7.70 -26.22
C ASP A 237 30.54 -9.18 -26.62
N THR A 238 31.33 -9.66 -27.58
CA THR A 238 31.63 -11.09 -27.77
C THR A 238 33.10 -11.20 -28.16
N HIS A 239 33.95 -11.44 -27.17
CA HIS A 239 35.27 -12.02 -27.32
C HIS A 239 35.53 -12.97 -26.15
#